data_AF-H3B261-F1
#
_entry.id   AF-H3B261-F1
#
_cell.length_a   1.000
_cell.length_b   1.000
_cell.length_c   1.000
_cell.angle_alpha   90.00
_cell.angle_beta   90.00
_cell.angle_gamma   90.00
#
_symmetry.space_group_name_H-M   'P 1'
#
loop_
_entity.id
_entity.type
_entity.pdbx_description
1 polymer ?
#
loop_
_entity_poly.entity_id
_entity_poly.type
_entity_poly.pdbx_seq_one_letter_code
_entity_poly.pdbx_strand_id
1 'polypeptide(L)'
;MSLTVTQTLSGSSGGGSGSRGVGYRATRVHDYLYDPLYTISSEKDLARLNFQAHASLDRVKKVPKFRSMFSILPHYPSHMLCLESKDPVPYFIDRRWRGWAEQHRDALLKLSAFDPTIKVPVKAYEEPDVLGKDRYRYFERPAIPFIQQIPPNVVLELSRGKPYTGHGKDTMDRPLTPAFRTVGIQTDYRDGEAQTEPYSPEYVTRPGSAPELLTLATLTWGRGLPAGLAEVEMIERARAKRAWEATLPPMNDKSQLDKRRRMMDEMERKEWALREWEIEQLQEVRLEVLEKLLKEREQRQQDLNVTRLNARWLKCQREREQKVKKIRKEHIKKYEQYPT
;
A
#
# COMPACT_ATOMS: atom_id res chain seq x y z
N MET A 1 0.37 22.18 -50.89
CA MET A 1 1.35 22.47 -49.82
C MET A 1 1.32 21.32 -48.84
N SER A 2 2.18 20.32 -49.02
CA SER A 2 2.25 19.11 -48.19
C SER A 2 3.56 19.12 -47.42
N LEU A 3 3.48 19.45 -46.12
CA LEU A 3 4.61 19.43 -45.21
C LEU A 3 4.98 17.97 -44.93
N THR A 4 6.15 17.55 -45.41
CA THR A 4 6.75 16.25 -45.06
C THR A 4 7.78 16.50 -43.97
N VAL A 5 7.50 15.99 -42.76
CA VAL A 5 8.42 16.04 -41.64
C VAL A 5 9.25 14.76 -41.65
N THR A 6 10.49 14.85 -42.10
CA THR A 6 11.50 13.78 -41.99
C THR A 6 12.17 13.88 -40.63
N GLN A 7 11.69 13.13 -39.63
CA GLN A 7 12.47 12.89 -38.41
C GLN A 7 13.44 11.72 -38.65
N THR A 8 14.74 12.04 -38.71
CA THR A 8 15.81 11.04 -38.65
C THR A 8 16.03 10.66 -37.20
N LEU A 9 15.39 9.58 -36.74
CA LEU A 9 15.69 8.97 -35.44
C LEU A 9 16.90 8.05 -35.59
N SER A 10 18.00 8.42 -34.94
CA SER A 10 19.18 7.58 -34.76
C SER A 10 18.78 6.31 -34.01
N GLY A 11 18.80 5.17 -34.71
CA GLY A 11 18.60 3.87 -34.09
C GLY A 11 19.76 3.55 -33.16
N SER A 12 19.54 3.64 -31.85
CA SER A 12 20.40 3.02 -30.85
C SER A 12 20.22 1.50 -30.97
N SER A 13 20.94 0.91 -31.92
CA SER A 13 21.13 -0.54 -32.01
C SER A 13 22.10 -0.96 -30.91
N GLY A 14 21.54 -1.47 -29.81
CA GLY A 14 22.31 -2.09 -28.74
C GLY A 14 22.84 -3.45 -29.21
N GLY A 15 24.02 -3.46 -29.82
CA GLY A 15 24.86 -4.63 -30.04
C GLY A 15 26.02 -4.60 -29.04
N GLY A 16 26.11 -5.62 -28.19
CA GLY A 16 26.87 -5.62 -26.96
C GLY A 16 28.39 -5.44 -27.06
N SER A 17 28.93 -4.84 -26.01
CA SER A 17 30.28 -5.13 -25.53
C SER A 17 30.22 -5.26 -24.00
N GLY A 18 30.97 -6.22 -23.48
CA GLY A 18 30.82 -6.74 -22.12
C GLY A 18 31.04 -5.70 -21.03
N SER A 19 30.03 -5.52 -20.19
CA SER A 19 30.20 -5.09 -18.81
C SER A 19 29.29 -5.96 -17.95
N ARG A 20 29.89 -6.85 -17.17
CA ARG A 20 29.21 -7.59 -16.10
C ARG A 20 28.94 -6.61 -14.95
N GLY A 21 27.98 -5.71 -15.16
CA GLY A 21 27.31 -4.94 -14.12
C GLY A 21 25.94 -5.56 -13.87
N VAL A 22 25.55 -5.64 -12.59
CA VAL A 22 24.31 -6.23 -12.08
C VAL A 22 23.11 -5.95 -13.01
N GLY A 23 22.49 -7.04 -13.47
CA GLY A 23 21.62 -7.08 -14.64
C GLY A 23 20.25 -6.43 -14.44
N TYR A 24 20.14 -5.14 -14.73
CA TYR A 24 18.85 -4.55 -15.05
C TYR A 24 18.42 -5.02 -16.45
N ARG A 25 17.52 -6.00 -16.51
CA ARG A 25 16.80 -6.31 -17.76
C ARG A 25 15.76 -5.23 -17.98
N ALA A 26 15.86 -4.53 -19.10
CA ALA A 26 14.79 -3.63 -19.53
C ALA A 26 13.48 -4.42 -19.61
N THR A 27 12.42 -3.88 -19.00
CA THR A 27 11.09 -4.47 -19.02
C THR A 27 10.59 -4.58 -20.45
N ARG A 28 10.00 -5.72 -20.82
CA ARG A 28 9.41 -5.91 -22.15
C ARG A 28 8.10 -5.13 -22.21
N VAL A 29 7.72 -4.79 -23.44
CA VAL A 29 6.55 -3.94 -23.75
C VAL A 29 5.27 -4.40 -23.05
N HIS A 30 5.05 -5.72 -22.90
CA HIS A 30 3.83 -6.30 -22.33
C HIS A 30 4.01 -6.98 -20.97
N ASP A 31 5.14 -6.77 -20.28
CA ASP A 31 5.41 -7.46 -19.00
C ASP A 31 4.35 -7.14 -17.92
N TYR A 32 3.76 -5.96 -17.97
CA TYR A 32 2.70 -5.51 -17.06
C TYR A 32 1.42 -6.40 -17.11
N LEU A 33 1.20 -7.18 -18.18
CA LEU A 33 0.07 -8.13 -18.26
C LEU A 33 0.32 -9.43 -17.50
N TYR A 34 1.59 -9.78 -17.31
CA TYR A 34 2.03 -11.07 -16.75
C TYR A 34 2.65 -10.94 -15.37
N ASP A 35 2.68 -9.74 -14.80
CA ASP A 35 3.27 -9.51 -13.50
C ASP A 35 2.45 -10.15 -12.37
N PRO A 36 2.98 -11.15 -11.66
CA PRO A 36 2.29 -11.77 -10.52
C PRO A 36 2.29 -10.88 -9.28
N LEU A 37 3.17 -9.86 -9.21
CA LEU A 37 3.34 -8.97 -8.06
C LEU A 37 2.42 -7.74 -8.13
N TYR A 38 1.58 -7.63 -9.17
CA TYR A 38 0.64 -6.52 -9.36
C TYR A 38 1.29 -5.14 -9.18
N THR A 39 2.41 -4.87 -9.85
CA THR A 39 3.11 -3.57 -9.80
C THR A 39 2.24 -2.38 -10.24
N ILE A 40 1.09 -2.62 -10.86
CA ILE A 40 0.16 -1.59 -11.32
C ILE A 40 -0.89 -1.31 -10.23
N SER A 41 -0.78 -0.13 -9.61
CA SER A 41 -1.66 0.34 -8.53
C SER A 41 -3.07 0.75 -8.96
N SER A 42 -3.29 1.16 -10.22
CA SER A 42 -4.57 1.72 -10.64
C SER A 42 -4.95 1.38 -12.09
N GLU A 43 -6.26 1.47 -12.41
CA GLU A 43 -6.75 1.34 -13.78
C GLU A 43 -6.16 2.39 -14.72
N LYS A 44 -5.96 3.62 -14.22
CA LYS A 44 -5.33 4.71 -14.99
C LYS A 44 -3.90 4.37 -15.38
N ASP A 45 -3.16 3.74 -14.47
CA ASP A 45 -1.79 3.30 -14.74
C ASP A 45 -1.75 2.17 -15.77
N LEU A 46 -2.69 1.22 -15.69
CA LEU A 46 -2.83 0.18 -16.70
C LEU A 46 -3.18 0.76 -18.07
N ALA A 47 -4.11 1.71 -18.13
CA ALA A 47 -4.50 2.36 -19.38
C ALA A 47 -3.32 3.10 -20.03
N ARG A 48 -2.49 3.76 -19.21
CA ARG A 48 -1.25 4.40 -19.65
C ARG A 48 -0.25 3.40 -20.21
N LEU A 49 -0.03 2.28 -19.53
CA LEU A 49 0.89 1.22 -19.99
C LEU A 49 0.37 0.52 -21.25
N ASN A 50 -0.93 0.25 -21.34
CA ASN A 50 -1.58 -0.26 -22.56
C ASN A 50 -1.36 0.70 -23.73
N PHE A 51 -1.54 2.01 -23.52
CA PHE A 51 -1.31 3.01 -24.55
C PHE A 51 0.17 3.05 -24.99
N GLN A 52 1.09 3.04 -24.03
CA GLN A 52 2.53 3.00 -24.30
C GLN A 52 2.93 1.74 -25.07
N ALA A 53 2.33 0.59 -24.73
CA ALA A 53 2.58 -0.67 -25.40
C ALA A 53 2.05 -0.69 -26.84
N HIS A 54 0.85 -0.14 -27.06
CA HIS A 54 0.28 0.01 -28.39
C HIS A 54 1.02 1.03 -29.26
N ALA A 55 1.61 2.06 -28.65
CA ALA A 55 2.44 3.05 -29.32
C ALA A 55 3.88 2.58 -29.58
N SER A 56 4.27 1.40 -29.08
CA SER A 56 5.62 0.87 -29.27
C SER A 56 5.89 0.46 -30.73
N LEU A 57 7.16 0.51 -31.13
CA LEU A 57 7.61 0.19 -32.49
C LEU A 57 7.70 -1.32 -32.78
N ASP A 58 7.38 -2.19 -31.82
CA ASP A 58 7.48 -3.65 -31.96
C ASP A 58 6.61 -4.19 -33.11
N ARG A 59 5.53 -3.48 -33.45
CA ARG A 59 4.63 -3.82 -34.58
C ARG A 59 5.15 -3.34 -35.93
N VAL A 60 6.21 -2.53 -35.98
CA VAL A 60 6.79 -2.01 -37.21
C VAL A 60 7.87 -2.98 -37.70
N LYS A 61 7.60 -3.71 -38.80
CA LYS A 61 8.59 -4.58 -39.43
C LYS A 61 9.19 -3.97 -40.68
N LYS A 62 10.50 -4.15 -40.85
CA LYS A 62 11.22 -3.84 -42.08
C LYS A 62 10.99 -4.98 -43.07
N VAL A 63 10.19 -4.72 -44.11
CA VAL A 63 9.95 -5.67 -45.21
C VAL A 63 10.85 -5.27 -46.37
N PRO A 64 11.73 -6.16 -46.87
CA PRO A 64 12.62 -5.81 -47.97
C PRO A 64 11.84 -5.62 -49.28
N LYS A 65 12.24 -4.62 -50.07
CA LYS A 65 11.80 -4.45 -51.45
C LYS A 65 12.68 -5.31 -52.33
N PHE A 66 12.20 -6.47 -52.78
CA PHE A 66 13.00 -7.43 -53.56
C PHE A 66 13.72 -6.81 -54.76
N ARG A 67 13.09 -5.85 -55.46
CA ARG A 67 13.69 -5.17 -56.62
C ARG A 67 14.88 -4.27 -56.28
N SER A 68 14.96 -3.75 -55.05
CA SER A 68 15.95 -2.77 -54.61
C SER A 68 16.68 -3.19 -53.34
N MET A 69 16.65 -4.48 -52.98
CA MET A 69 17.09 -5.00 -51.68
C MET A 69 18.55 -4.65 -51.34
N PHE A 70 19.43 -4.61 -52.34
CA PHE A 70 20.86 -4.31 -52.19
C PHE A 70 21.23 -2.84 -52.46
N SER A 71 20.24 -1.98 -52.71
CA SER A 71 20.51 -0.57 -53.00
C SER A 71 20.68 0.26 -51.72
N ILE A 72 21.70 1.11 -51.73
CA ILE A 72 22.07 2.01 -50.61
C ILE A 72 21.60 3.46 -50.91
N LEU A 73 21.03 3.69 -52.09
CA LEU A 73 20.64 5.00 -52.59
C LEU A 73 19.38 5.53 -51.87
N PRO A 74 19.35 6.81 -51.44
CA PRO A 74 18.19 7.38 -50.74
C PRO A 74 16.86 7.31 -51.53
N HIS A 75 16.92 7.42 -52.85
CA HIS A 75 15.74 7.38 -53.73
C HIS A 75 15.25 5.96 -54.03
N TYR A 76 16.06 4.93 -53.76
CA TYR A 76 15.71 3.53 -53.91
C TYR A 76 15.90 2.84 -52.55
N PRO A 77 14.92 2.90 -51.65
CA PRO A 77 15.06 2.25 -50.35
C PRO A 77 15.07 0.73 -50.50
N SER A 78 15.97 0.07 -49.76
CA SER A 78 16.08 -1.40 -49.72
C SER A 78 14.91 -2.09 -49.04
N HIS A 79 14.15 -1.36 -48.21
CA HIS A 79 13.04 -1.89 -47.43
C HIS A 79 11.93 -0.86 -47.27
N MET A 80 10.74 -1.32 -46.88
CA MET A 80 9.65 -0.49 -46.40
C MET A 80 9.30 -0.88 -44.97
N LEU A 81 8.81 0.10 -44.21
CA LEU A 81 8.25 -0.15 -42.88
C LEU A 81 6.78 -0.51 -43.06
N CYS A 82 6.40 -1.71 -42.65
CA CYS A 82 5.01 -2.16 -42.64
C CYS A 82 4.59 -2.38 -41.18
N LEU A 83 3.40 -1.89 -40.83
CA LEU A 83 2.77 -2.20 -39.55
C LEU A 83 2.15 -3.59 -39.63
N GLU A 84 2.58 -4.49 -38.75
CA GLU A 84 1.94 -5.78 -38.62
C GLU A 84 0.57 -5.65 -37.95
N SER A 85 -0.43 -6.18 -38.65
CA SER A 85 -1.81 -6.23 -38.15
C SER A 85 -1.97 -7.24 -37.01
N LYS A 86 -1.12 -8.27 -36.96
CA LYS A 86 -1.16 -9.30 -35.91
C LYS A 86 -0.74 -8.70 -34.57
N ASP A 87 -1.58 -8.89 -33.57
CA ASP A 87 -1.30 -8.49 -32.20
C ASP A 87 -0.27 -9.45 -31.58
N PRO A 88 0.81 -8.96 -30.94
CA PRO A 88 1.76 -9.82 -30.24
C PRO A 88 1.17 -10.54 -29.02
N VAL A 89 0.04 -10.08 -28.48
CA VAL A 89 -0.60 -10.71 -27.31
C VAL A 89 -1.69 -11.69 -27.76
N PRO A 90 -1.66 -12.96 -27.32
CA PRO A 90 -2.72 -13.93 -27.57
C PRO A 90 -4.11 -13.47 -27.09
N TYR A 91 -5.15 -13.86 -27.81
CA TYR A 91 -6.53 -13.45 -27.54
C TYR A 91 -7.07 -13.85 -26.16
N PHE A 92 -6.60 -14.98 -25.61
CA PHE A 92 -7.07 -15.49 -24.31
C PHE A 92 -6.54 -14.68 -23.11
N ILE A 93 -5.72 -13.66 -23.34
CA ILE A 93 -5.07 -12.89 -22.29
C ILE A 93 -5.84 -11.60 -22.05
N ASP A 94 -6.40 -11.50 -20.85
CA ASP A 94 -7.19 -10.34 -20.46
C ASP A 94 -6.31 -9.10 -20.28
N ARG A 95 -6.64 -8.04 -21.05
CA ARG A 95 -5.99 -6.71 -20.97
C ARG A 95 -6.69 -5.74 -20.01
N ARG A 96 -7.80 -6.18 -19.42
CA ARG A 96 -8.60 -5.39 -18.49
C ARG A 96 -7.91 -5.37 -17.13
N TRP A 97 -8.11 -4.28 -16.38
CA TRP A 97 -7.58 -4.19 -15.03
C TRP A 97 -8.23 -5.26 -14.13
N ARG A 98 -7.39 -6.05 -13.44
CA ARG A 98 -7.86 -7.20 -12.64
C ARG A 98 -8.73 -6.80 -11.45
N GLY A 99 -8.82 -5.52 -11.08
CA GLY A 99 -9.79 -5.03 -10.07
C GLY A 99 -11.26 -5.33 -10.43
N TRP A 100 -11.58 -5.51 -11.71
CA TRP A 100 -12.92 -5.98 -12.13
C TRP A 100 -13.16 -7.47 -11.89
N ALA A 101 -12.11 -8.30 -11.78
CA ALA A 101 -12.28 -9.73 -11.50
C ALA A 101 -12.76 -9.95 -10.05
N GLU A 102 -12.35 -9.09 -9.11
CA GLU A 102 -12.86 -9.07 -7.75
C GLU A 102 -14.29 -8.53 -7.69
N GLN A 103 -14.60 -7.45 -8.42
CA GLN A 103 -15.98 -6.94 -8.53
C GLN A 103 -16.93 -7.91 -9.25
N HIS A 104 -16.46 -8.64 -10.27
CA HIS A 104 -17.21 -9.66 -10.98
C HIS A 104 -17.43 -10.89 -10.09
N ARG A 105 -16.42 -11.27 -9.29
CA ARG A 105 -16.57 -12.29 -8.24
C ARG A 105 -17.59 -11.84 -7.20
N ASP A 106 -17.52 -10.59 -6.73
CA ASP A 106 -18.47 -10.01 -5.77
C ASP A 106 -19.89 -9.91 -6.37
N ALA A 107 -20.01 -9.61 -7.66
CA ALA A 107 -21.27 -9.63 -8.38
C ALA A 107 -21.81 -11.06 -8.51
N LEU A 108 -20.96 -12.05 -8.82
CA LEU A 108 -21.33 -13.46 -8.83
C LEU A 108 -21.70 -13.96 -7.43
N LEU A 109 -21.05 -13.48 -6.36
CA LEU A 109 -21.41 -13.78 -4.97
C LEU A 109 -22.79 -13.21 -4.65
N LYS A 110 -23.06 -11.95 -5.03
CA LYS A 110 -24.38 -11.32 -4.89
C LYS A 110 -25.45 -12.07 -5.68
N LEU A 111 -25.16 -12.51 -6.90
CA LEU A 111 -26.07 -13.30 -7.73
C LEU A 111 -26.27 -14.72 -7.20
N SER A 112 -25.24 -15.35 -6.67
CA SER A 112 -25.33 -16.68 -6.03
C SER A 112 -26.19 -16.68 -4.77
N ALA A 113 -26.37 -15.51 -4.13
CA ALA A 113 -27.30 -15.35 -3.02
C ALA A 113 -28.78 -15.40 -3.47
N PHE A 114 -29.07 -15.11 -4.75
CA PHE A 114 -30.40 -15.22 -5.34
C PHE A 114 -30.61 -16.55 -6.06
N ASP A 115 -29.61 -17.04 -6.80
CA ASP A 115 -29.68 -18.29 -7.56
C ASP A 115 -28.57 -19.29 -7.15
N PRO A 116 -28.89 -20.41 -6.49
CA PRO A 116 -27.90 -21.39 -6.02
C PRO A 116 -27.24 -22.22 -7.14
N THR A 117 -27.68 -22.06 -8.39
CA THR A 117 -27.12 -22.71 -9.58
C THR A 117 -25.83 -22.05 -10.06
N ILE A 118 -25.57 -20.80 -9.65
CA ILE A 118 -24.40 -20.02 -10.06
C ILE A 118 -23.19 -20.44 -9.23
N LYS A 119 -22.25 -21.18 -9.86
CA LYS A 119 -21.00 -21.60 -9.22
C LYS A 119 -19.97 -20.47 -9.26
N VAL A 120 -19.69 -19.88 -8.10
CA VAL A 120 -18.58 -18.93 -7.95
C VAL A 120 -17.26 -19.71 -7.95
N PRO A 121 -16.29 -19.40 -8.83
CA PRO A 121 -15.00 -20.08 -8.81
C PRO A 121 -14.31 -19.85 -7.46
N VAL A 122 -13.72 -20.85 -6.82
CA VAL A 122 -13.01 -20.67 -5.54
C VAL A 122 -11.66 -20.00 -5.82
N LYS A 123 -11.34 -18.90 -5.13
CA LYS A 123 -10.00 -18.28 -5.19
C LYS A 123 -9.10 -19.12 -4.27
N ALA A 124 -8.49 -20.16 -4.84
CA ALA A 124 -7.48 -20.94 -4.14
C ALA A 124 -6.23 -20.08 -4.04
N TYR A 125 -5.92 -19.63 -2.83
CA TYR A 125 -4.58 -19.14 -2.52
C TYR A 125 -3.78 -20.38 -2.12
N GLU A 126 -2.72 -20.69 -2.86
CA GLU A 126 -1.81 -21.73 -2.38
C GLU A 126 -1.15 -21.23 -1.10
N GLU A 127 -1.19 -22.03 -0.04
CA GLU A 127 -0.50 -21.73 1.21
C GLU A 127 1.00 -21.69 0.91
N PRO A 128 1.66 -20.51 0.98
CA PRO A 128 3.03 -20.40 0.56
C PRO A 128 3.94 -21.08 1.58
N ASP A 129 4.83 -21.94 1.10
CA ASP A 129 5.82 -22.59 1.95
C ASP A 129 6.99 -21.61 2.21
N VAL A 130 6.80 -20.77 3.23
CA VAL A 130 7.70 -19.69 3.62
C VAL A 130 9.09 -20.21 3.99
N LEU A 131 9.20 -21.44 4.48
CA LEU A 131 10.47 -22.04 4.93
C LEU A 131 11.11 -22.96 3.88
N GLY A 132 10.32 -23.50 2.95
CA GLY A 132 10.81 -24.38 1.89
C GLY A 132 10.87 -23.70 0.52
N LYS A 133 9.99 -24.12 -0.39
CA LYS A 133 10.12 -23.80 -1.83
C LYS A 133 9.99 -22.31 -2.13
N ASP A 134 9.14 -21.59 -1.40
CA ASP A 134 8.86 -20.18 -1.66
C ASP A 134 9.71 -19.22 -0.82
N ARG A 135 10.69 -19.74 -0.05
CA ARG A 135 11.56 -18.94 0.81
C ARG A 135 12.24 -17.77 0.09
N TYR A 136 12.64 -17.96 -1.17
CA TYR A 136 13.27 -16.88 -1.95
C TYR A 136 12.35 -15.67 -2.18
N ARG A 137 11.03 -15.85 -2.21
CA ARG A 137 10.07 -14.75 -2.42
C ARG A 137 9.94 -13.83 -1.21
N TYR A 138 10.19 -14.36 -0.02
CA TYR A 138 9.99 -13.65 1.25
C TYR A 138 11.29 -13.16 1.89
N PHE A 139 12.44 -13.72 1.49
CA PHE A 139 13.73 -13.47 2.12
C PHE A 139 14.80 -12.87 1.19
N GLU A 140 14.41 -12.24 0.08
CA GLU A 140 15.37 -11.51 -0.77
C GLU A 140 15.92 -10.27 -0.05
N ARG A 141 17.23 -10.28 0.24
CA ARG A 141 17.99 -9.08 0.60
C ARG A 141 18.42 -8.39 -0.70
N PRO A 142 18.21 -7.07 -0.87
CA PRO A 142 18.69 -6.38 -2.05
C PRO A 142 20.22 -6.52 -2.16
N ALA A 143 20.71 -6.96 -3.32
CA ALA A 143 22.13 -7.07 -3.59
C ALA A 143 22.73 -5.66 -3.65
N ILE A 144 23.41 -5.24 -2.59
CA ILE A 144 24.15 -3.98 -2.55
C ILE A 144 25.41 -4.16 -3.41
N PRO A 145 25.54 -3.46 -4.55
CA PRO A 145 26.57 -3.76 -5.55
C PRO A 145 28.01 -3.41 -5.13
N PHE A 146 28.22 -2.81 -3.95
CA PHE A 146 29.54 -2.30 -3.52
C PHE A 146 30.16 -3.02 -2.33
N ILE A 147 29.59 -4.12 -1.84
CA ILE A 147 30.27 -4.94 -0.83
C ILE A 147 31.20 -5.92 -1.57
N GLN A 148 32.43 -5.47 -1.77
CA GLN A 148 33.55 -6.31 -2.16
C GLN A 148 33.70 -7.39 -1.08
N GLN A 149 33.32 -8.65 -1.39
CA GLN A 149 33.66 -9.77 -0.53
C GLN A 149 35.19 -9.92 -0.59
N ILE A 150 35.87 -9.48 0.47
CA ILE A 150 37.26 -9.81 0.69
C ILE A 150 37.28 -11.28 1.12
N PRO A 151 37.86 -12.21 0.33
CA PRO A 151 38.01 -13.58 0.77
C PRO A 151 38.98 -13.60 1.97
N PRO A 152 38.74 -14.44 2.99
CA PRO A 152 39.44 -14.37 4.28
C PRO A 152 40.94 -14.74 4.26
N ASN A 153 41.57 -14.90 3.09
CA ASN A 153 42.95 -15.39 2.96
C ASN A 153 43.95 -14.38 2.37
N VAL A 154 43.63 -13.08 2.27
CA VAL A 154 44.56 -12.04 1.75
C VAL A 154 44.87 -10.99 2.84
N VAL A 155 45.01 -11.45 4.07
CA VAL A 155 45.83 -10.76 5.06
C VAL A 155 47.22 -11.33 4.88
N LEU A 156 48.10 -10.62 4.16
CA LEU A 156 49.57 -10.61 4.27
C LEU A 156 50.17 -10.08 2.95
N GLU A 157 51.06 -9.09 3.10
CA GLU A 157 51.96 -8.52 2.08
C GLU A 157 51.28 -7.67 0.98
N LEU A 158 51.68 -6.44 0.69
CA LEU A 158 53.05 -5.97 0.53
C LEU A 158 53.12 -4.45 0.76
N SER A 159 54.04 -4.05 1.62
CA SER A 159 54.57 -2.68 1.67
C SER A 159 55.98 -2.71 1.06
N ARG A 160 56.23 -1.88 0.05
CA ARG A 160 57.52 -1.24 -0.35
C ARG A 160 57.63 -1.07 -1.88
N GLY A 161 57.94 0.15 -2.31
CA GLY A 161 58.62 0.42 -3.60
C GLY A 161 57.99 1.47 -4.51
N LYS A 162 58.46 2.72 -4.41
CA LYS A 162 58.41 3.80 -5.43
C LYS A 162 59.54 3.56 -6.48
N PRO A 163 59.76 4.45 -7.48
CA PRO A 163 58.86 5.12 -8.44
C PRO A 163 59.42 5.01 -9.89
N TYR A 164 58.64 5.30 -10.95
CA TYR A 164 59.23 5.73 -12.23
C TYR A 164 58.42 6.85 -12.87
N THR A 165 59.17 7.89 -13.24
CA THR A 165 58.82 9.14 -13.89
C THR A 165 58.61 8.94 -15.39
N GLY A 166 57.56 9.54 -15.96
CA GLY A 166 57.37 9.74 -17.40
C GLY A 166 56.78 11.12 -17.63
N HIS A 167 57.57 12.01 -18.21
CA HIS A 167 57.26 13.41 -18.52
C HIS A 167 56.11 13.57 -19.53
N GLY A 168 55.32 14.63 -19.37
CA GLY A 168 54.36 15.09 -20.37
C GLY A 168 53.53 16.26 -19.85
N LYS A 169 54.06 17.47 -20.02
CA LYS A 169 53.52 18.76 -19.58
C LYS A 169 52.28 19.19 -20.40
N ASP A 170 51.35 19.81 -19.68
CA ASP A 170 50.49 20.92 -20.09
C ASP A 170 49.26 20.64 -20.97
N THR A 171 48.17 20.21 -20.33
CA THR A 171 46.82 20.64 -20.70
C THR A 171 45.98 20.94 -19.46
N MET A 172 45.65 22.22 -19.29
CA MET A 172 44.52 22.78 -18.54
C MET A 172 44.59 22.76 -17.01
N ASP A 173 44.87 23.94 -16.45
CA ASP A 173 44.49 24.35 -15.09
C ASP A 173 42.96 24.31 -14.92
N ARG A 174 42.42 23.11 -14.74
CA ARG A 174 41.15 22.90 -14.06
C ARG A 174 41.47 22.18 -12.75
N PRO A 175 41.17 22.75 -11.58
CA PRO A 175 41.31 21.97 -10.35
C PRO A 175 40.43 20.74 -10.47
N LEU A 176 41.01 19.55 -10.31
CA LEU A 176 40.27 18.30 -10.23
C LEU A 176 39.27 18.44 -9.08
N THR A 177 37.98 18.49 -9.40
CA THR A 177 36.94 18.26 -8.40
C THR A 177 37.27 16.91 -7.75
N PRO A 178 37.42 16.81 -6.42
CA PRO A 178 37.74 15.54 -5.78
C PRO A 178 36.65 14.54 -6.16
N ALA A 179 37.05 13.36 -6.64
CA ALA A 179 36.14 12.31 -7.10
C ALA A 179 35.13 11.87 -6.03
N PHE A 180 35.44 12.15 -4.77
CA PHE A 180 34.57 11.96 -3.62
C PHE A 180 34.51 13.27 -2.84
N ARG A 181 33.30 13.80 -2.69
CA ARG A 181 32.98 14.88 -1.75
C ARG A 181 32.28 14.24 -0.57
N THR A 182 32.90 14.26 0.60
CA THR A 182 32.24 13.86 1.84
C THR A 182 31.21 14.92 2.20
N VAL A 183 29.94 14.66 1.87
CA VAL A 183 28.83 15.49 2.31
C VAL A 183 28.24 14.81 3.54
N GLY A 184 28.47 15.39 4.72
CA GLY A 184 27.72 15.02 5.91
C GLY A 184 26.28 15.53 5.75
N ILE A 185 25.33 14.62 5.55
CA ILE A 185 23.91 14.95 5.60
C ILE A 185 23.48 14.64 7.03
N GLN A 186 23.29 15.67 7.84
CA GLN A 186 22.61 15.57 9.13
C GLN A 186 21.13 15.84 8.86
N THR A 187 20.28 14.83 9.01
CA THR A 187 18.84 15.02 8.97
C THR A 187 18.42 15.70 10.29
N ASP A 188 17.72 16.85 10.19
CA ASP A 188 17.14 17.52 11.37
C ASP A 188 16.03 16.69 12.04
N TYR A 189 15.60 15.61 11.37
CA TYR A 189 14.60 14.67 11.84
C TYR A 189 15.29 13.41 12.38
N ARG A 190 14.98 13.10 13.64
CA ARG A 190 15.29 11.83 14.27
C ARG A 190 14.34 10.78 13.67
N ASP A 191 14.89 9.74 13.05
CA ASP A 191 14.10 8.58 12.59
C ASP A 191 13.50 7.84 13.80
N GLY A 192 12.31 8.27 14.24
CA GLY A 192 11.55 7.63 15.31
C GLY A 192 10.92 6.30 14.91
N GLU A 193 10.79 6.05 13.61
CA GLU A 193 10.20 4.83 13.05
C GLU A 193 11.16 3.63 13.06
N ALA A 194 12.46 3.85 13.29
CA ALA A 194 13.47 2.79 13.40
C ALA A 194 13.58 2.19 14.83
N GLN A 195 12.77 2.64 15.78
CA GLN A 195 12.81 2.19 17.16
C GLN A 195 12.02 0.89 17.33
N THR A 196 12.67 -0.24 17.05
CA THR A 196 12.16 -1.58 17.38
C THR A 196 12.07 -1.76 18.90
N GLU A 197 11.15 -2.62 19.36
CA GLU A 197 11.12 -3.04 20.75
C GLU A 197 12.52 -3.58 21.14
N PRO A 198 13.07 -3.20 22.31
CA PRO A 198 14.37 -3.71 22.75
C PRO A 198 14.32 -5.23 22.81
N TYR A 199 15.37 -5.89 22.29
CA TYR A 199 15.45 -7.34 22.25
C TYR A 199 15.22 -7.96 23.64
N SER A 200 14.18 -8.79 23.76
CA SER A 200 13.89 -9.59 24.93
C SER A 200 14.45 -11.01 24.74
N PRO A 201 15.43 -11.44 25.54
CA PRO A 201 16.01 -12.78 25.40
C PRO A 201 15.01 -13.86 25.84
N GLU A 202 15.18 -15.06 25.30
CA GLU A 202 14.44 -16.25 25.74
C GLU A 202 14.77 -16.58 27.20
N TYR A 203 13.75 -16.94 27.99
CA TYR A 203 13.90 -17.31 29.39
C TYR A 203 13.47 -18.77 29.60
N VAL A 204 14.11 -19.44 30.57
CA VAL A 204 13.76 -20.81 30.97
C VAL A 204 13.27 -20.78 32.42
N THR A 205 12.05 -21.26 32.64
CA THR A 205 11.44 -21.30 33.98
C THR A 205 11.54 -22.70 34.56
N ARG A 206 11.78 -22.81 35.87
CA ARG A 206 11.74 -24.10 36.58
C ARG A 206 10.33 -24.70 36.54
N PRO A 207 10.16 -26.01 36.31
CA PRO A 207 8.84 -26.64 36.34
C PRO A 207 8.21 -26.45 37.72
N GLY A 208 7.00 -25.88 37.76
CA GLY A 208 6.29 -25.55 38.99
C GLY A 208 6.53 -24.15 39.55
N SER A 209 7.48 -23.38 39.00
CA SER A 209 7.63 -21.95 39.31
C SER A 209 6.93 -21.14 38.23
N ALA A 210 5.98 -20.29 38.61
CA ALA A 210 5.31 -19.34 37.69
C ALA A 210 5.55 -17.91 38.20
N PRO A 211 6.67 -17.26 37.82
CA PRO A 211 7.01 -15.93 38.31
C PRO A 211 6.02 -14.88 37.79
N GLU A 212 5.65 -13.94 38.67
CA GLU A 212 4.65 -12.90 38.36
C GLU A 212 5.05 -12.03 37.16
N LEU A 213 6.36 -11.78 37.00
CA LEU A 213 6.89 -10.96 35.91
C LEU A 213 6.52 -11.50 34.53
N LEU A 214 6.42 -12.82 34.36
CA LEU A 214 6.06 -13.42 33.07
C LEU A 214 4.59 -13.18 32.70
N THR A 215 3.72 -12.97 33.70
CA THR A 215 2.33 -12.58 33.43
C THR A 215 2.19 -11.15 32.92
N LEU A 216 3.23 -10.33 33.11
CA LEU A 216 3.28 -8.93 32.67
C LEU A 216 4.02 -8.74 31.35
N ALA A 217 4.50 -9.82 30.72
CA ALA A 217 5.24 -9.75 29.47
C ALA A 217 4.43 -9.15 28.31
N THR A 218 3.10 -9.08 28.44
CA THR A 218 2.20 -8.44 27.47
C THR A 218 2.20 -6.91 27.54
N LEU A 219 2.68 -6.32 28.64
CA LEU A 219 2.78 -4.89 28.82
C LEU A 219 4.07 -4.38 28.17
N THR A 220 3.94 -3.64 27.06
CA THR A 220 5.08 -3.00 26.37
C THR A 220 4.90 -1.49 26.32
N TRP A 221 5.96 -0.75 25.98
CA TRP A 221 5.90 0.71 25.89
C TRP A 221 4.85 1.16 24.85
N GLY A 222 3.89 1.99 25.26
CA GLY A 222 2.75 2.38 24.42
C GLY A 222 1.64 1.32 24.34
N ARG A 223 1.83 0.14 24.93
CA ARG A 223 0.82 -0.92 25.13
C ARG A 223 0.73 -1.28 26.61
N GLY A 224 0.32 -0.29 27.40
CA GLY A 224 0.10 -0.42 28.84
C GLY A 224 1.29 -0.09 29.74
N LEU A 225 2.33 0.54 29.17
CA LEU A 225 3.36 1.26 29.91
C LEU A 225 3.48 2.68 29.33
N PRO A 226 3.60 3.74 30.17
CA PRO A 226 3.68 3.73 31.64
C PRO A 226 2.37 3.27 32.31
N ALA A 227 2.50 2.55 33.42
CA ALA A 227 1.38 1.89 34.05
C ALA A 227 0.35 2.90 34.59
N GLY A 228 -0.89 2.82 34.11
CA GLY A 228 -2.06 3.52 34.62
C GLY A 228 -2.82 2.70 35.67
N LEU A 229 -3.94 3.26 36.15
CA LEU A 229 -4.76 2.62 37.20
C LEU A 229 -5.28 1.24 36.78
N ALA A 230 -5.71 1.08 35.53
CA ALA A 230 -6.24 -0.20 35.03
C ALA A 230 -5.21 -1.33 35.03
N GLU A 231 -3.95 -1.05 34.66
CA GLU A 231 -2.89 -2.05 34.72
C GLU A 231 -2.53 -2.41 36.16
N VAL A 232 -2.50 -1.42 37.06
CA VAL A 232 -2.25 -1.67 38.49
C VAL A 232 -3.35 -2.53 39.09
N GLU A 233 -4.62 -2.22 38.82
CA GLU A 233 -5.75 -3.04 39.27
C GLU A 233 -5.70 -4.46 38.70
N MET A 234 -5.36 -4.62 37.42
CA MET A 234 -5.17 -5.94 36.81
C MET A 234 -4.08 -6.74 37.56
N ILE A 235 -2.95 -6.11 37.90
CA ILE A 235 -1.86 -6.74 38.66
C ILE A 235 -2.33 -7.15 40.06
N GLU A 236 -3.04 -6.27 40.76
CA GLU A 236 -3.57 -6.55 42.10
C GLU A 236 -4.58 -7.69 42.08
N ARG A 237 -5.47 -7.72 41.08
CA ARG A 237 -6.42 -8.83 40.87
C ARG A 237 -5.69 -10.13 40.58
N ALA A 238 -4.65 -10.12 39.75
CA ALA A 238 -3.84 -11.30 39.47
C ALA A 238 -3.14 -11.83 40.74
N ARG A 239 -2.64 -10.94 41.61
CA ARG A 239 -2.07 -11.32 42.90
C ARG A 239 -3.12 -11.89 43.86
N ALA A 240 -4.29 -11.25 43.94
CA ALA A 240 -5.41 -11.75 44.73
C ALA A 240 -5.85 -13.14 44.27
N LYS A 241 -5.90 -13.37 42.96
CA LYS A 241 -6.19 -14.68 42.36
C LYS A 241 -5.15 -15.73 42.77
N ARG A 242 -3.85 -15.43 42.68
CA ARG A 242 -2.80 -16.37 43.15
C ARG A 242 -2.90 -16.67 44.65
N ALA A 243 -3.15 -15.65 45.46
CA ALA A 243 -3.34 -15.83 46.90
C ALA A 243 -4.55 -16.73 47.19
N TRP A 244 -5.64 -16.55 46.45
CA TRP A 244 -6.81 -17.42 46.53
C TRP A 244 -6.54 -18.84 46.01
N GLU A 245 -5.82 -19.02 44.90
CA GLU A 245 -5.42 -20.33 44.38
C GLU A 245 -4.60 -21.12 45.39
N ALA A 246 -3.75 -20.44 46.18
CA ALA A 246 -2.99 -21.04 47.26
C ALA A 246 -3.88 -21.53 48.44
N THR A 247 -5.08 -20.98 48.61
CA THR A 247 -6.05 -21.44 49.62
C THR A 247 -6.84 -22.68 49.20
N LEU A 248 -6.72 -23.12 47.94
CA LEU A 248 -7.49 -24.26 47.43
C LEU A 248 -6.98 -25.60 48.01
N PRO A 249 -7.88 -26.55 48.32
CA PRO A 249 -7.54 -27.91 48.71
C PRO A 249 -6.60 -28.61 47.72
N PRO A 250 -5.62 -29.41 48.18
CA PRO A 250 -4.71 -30.12 47.29
C PRO A 250 -5.45 -31.16 46.43
N MET A 251 -4.95 -31.41 45.22
CA MET A 251 -5.59 -32.32 44.25
C MET A 251 -5.60 -33.80 44.72
N ASN A 252 -4.74 -34.16 45.68
CA ASN A 252 -4.57 -35.54 46.13
C ASN A 252 -5.74 -36.05 46.99
N ASP A 253 -6.53 -35.16 47.61
CA ASP A 253 -7.60 -35.51 48.55
C ASP A 253 -8.96 -35.63 47.86
N LYS A 254 -9.33 -36.87 47.52
CA LYS A 254 -10.59 -37.19 46.79
C LYS A 254 -11.87 -36.70 47.49
N SER A 255 -11.86 -36.58 48.81
CA SER A 255 -13.00 -36.12 49.62
C SER A 255 -13.23 -34.60 49.55
N GLN A 256 -12.23 -33.83 49.12
CA GLN A 256 -12.30 -32.36 49.06
C GLN A 256 -12.43 -31.82 47.63
N LEU A 257 -12.48 -32.70 46.62
CA LEU A 257 -12.60 -32.31 45.21
C LEU A 257 -13.87 -31.53 44.92
N ASP A 258 -15.01 -31.92 45.52
CA ASP A 258 -16.28 -31.21 45.33
C ASP A 258 -16.24 -29.80 45.93
N LYS A 259 -15.54 -29.64 47.07
CA LYS A 259 -15.32 -28.32 47.68
C LYS A 259 -14.43 -27.46 46.79
N ARG A 260 -13.34 -28.02 46.27
CA ARG A 260 -12.44 -27.33 45.32
C ARG A 260 -13.20 -26.91 44.06
N ARG A 261 -14.01 -27.79 43.47
CA ARG A 261 -14.83 -27.49 42.29
C ARG A 261 -15.79 -26.33 42.55
N ARG A 262 -16.54 -26.37 43.66
CA ARG A 262 -17.46 -25.28 44.02
C ARG A 262 -16.74 -23.94 44.19
N MET A 263 -15.59 -23.94 44.87
CA MET A 263 -14.79 -22.73 45.02
C MET A 263 -14.28 -22.20 43.66
N MET A 264 -13.82 -23.09 42.77
CA MET A 264 -13.44 -22.71 41.40
C MET A 264 -14.61 -22.10 40.63
N ASP A 265 -15.76 -22.78 40.60
CA ASP A 265 -16.94 -22.30 39.88
C ASP A 265 -17.43 -20.95 40.43
N GLU A 266 -17.39 -20.75 41.75
CA GLU A 266 -17.74 -19.47 42.38
C GLU A 266 -16.78 -18.35 42.01
N MET A 267 -15.48 -18.65 41.95
CA MET A 267 -14.48 -17.66 41.58
C MET A 267 -14.55 -17.33 40.10
N GLU A 268 -14.71 -18.33 39.24
CA GLU A 268 -14.96 -18.14 37.82
C GLU A 268 -16.17 -17.24 37.63
N ARG A 269 -17.33 -17.53 38.25
CA ARG A 269 -18.52 -16.66 38.12
C ARG A 269 -18.25 -15.21 38.51
N LYS A 270 -17.44 -14.96 39.54
CA LYS A 270 -17.05 -13.59 39.93
C LYS A 270 -16.17 -12.94 38.88
N GLU A 271 -15.19 -13.66 38.33
CA GLU A 271 -14.34 -13.15 37.23
C GLU A 271 -15.15 -12.88 35.95
N TRP A 272 -16.09 -13.77 35.62
CA TRP A 272 -17.02 -13.59 34.50
C TRP A 272 -17.87 -12.34 34.69
N ALA A 273 -18.47 -12.14 35.87
CA ALA A 273 -19.27 -10.94 36.16
C ALA A 273 -18.45 -9.64 36.07
N LEU A 274 -17.19 -9.63 36.53
CA LEU A 274 -16.30 -8.47 36.38
C LEU A 274 -15.99 -8.19 34.91
N ARG A 275 -15.70 -9.23 34.12
CA ARG A 275 -15.44 -9.08 32.69
C ARG A 275 -16.67 -8.60 31.94
N GLU A 276 -17.86 -9.10 32.28
CA GLU A 276 -19.12 -8.64 31.71
C GLU A 276 -19.33 -7.15 32.01
N TRP A 277 -19.08 -6.72 33.25
CA TRP A 277 -19.15 -5.31 33.63
C TRP A 277 -18.16 -4.44 32.85
N GLU A 278 -16.91 -4.87 32.68
CA GLU A 278 -15.91 -4.14 31.87
C GLU A 278 -16.34 -4.02 30.40
N ILE A 279 -16.91 -5.10 29.84
CA ILE A 279 -17.44 -5.10 28.47
C ILE A 279 -18.61 -4.13 28.36
N GLU A 280 -19.52 -4.11 29.33
CA GLU A 280 -20.66 -3.21 29.38
C GLU A 280 -20.21 -1.74 29.42
N GLN A 281 -19.25 -1.39 30.28
CA GLN A 281 -18.69 -0.04 30.35
C GLN A 281 -18.03 0.39 29.03
N LEU A 282 -17.28 -0.50 28.38
CA LEU A 282 -16.71 -0.23 27.06
C LEU A 282 -17.79 -0.05 25.98
N GLN A 283 -18.87 -0.82 26.06
CA GLN A 283 -20.00 -0.71 25.14
C GLN A 283 -20.77 0.60 25.35
N GLU A 284 -20.96 1.03 26.59
CA GLU A 284 -21.60 2.30 26.94
C GLU A 284 -20.83 3.49 26.34
N VAL A 285 -19.51 3.54 26.55
CA VAL A 285 -18.65 4.59 25.95
C VAL A 285 -18.72 4.57 24.41
N ARG A 286 -18.72 3.37 23.79
CA ARG A 286 -18.88 3.25 22.33
C ARG A 286 -20.25 3.76 21.87
N LEU A 287 -21.30 3.48 22.63
CA LEU A 287 -22.66 3.92 22.32
C LEU A 287 -22.75 5.45 22.38
N GLU A 288 -22.18 6.09 23.40
CA GLU A 288 -22.15 7.55 23.50
C GLU A 288 -21.47 8.21 22.28
N VAL A 289 -20.37 7.63 21.81
CA VAL A 289 -19.67 8.12 20.61
C VAL A 289 -20.56 7.95 19.37
N LEU A 290 -21.24 6.81 19.23
CA LEU A 290 -22.18 6.57 18.14
C LEU A 290 -23.35 7.55 18.17
N GLU A 291 -23.90 7.84 19.35
CA GLU A 291 -24.99 8.80 19.52
C GLU A 291 -24.57 10.21 19.07
N LYS A 292 -23.36 10.66 19.46
CA LYS A 292 -22.80 11.93 19.01
C LYS A 292 -22.66 11.98 17.48
N LEU A 293 -22.12 10.92 16.87
CA LEU A 293 -21.98 10.84 15.42
C LEU A 293 -23.33 10.85 14.68
N LEU A 294 -24.36 10.21 15.25
CA LEU A 294 -25.71 10.24 14.70
C LEU A 294 -26.31 11.65 14.77
N LYS A 295 -26.18 12.33 15.91
CA LYS A 295 -26.62 13.73 16.05
C LYS A 295 -25.94 14.64 15.04
N GLU A 296 -24.62 14.52 14.86
CA GLU A 296 -23.87 15.28 13.85
C GLU A 296 -24.31 14.96 12.42
N ARG A 297 -24.65 13.71 12.13
CA ARG A 297 -25.17 13.31 10.81
C ARG A 297 -26.54 13.93 10.56
N GLU A 298 -27.43 13.89 11.55
CA GLU A 298 -28.77 14.47 11.46
C GLU A 298 -28.72 15.99 11.29
N GLN A 299 -27.89 16.68 12.07
CA GLN A 299 -27.67 18.12 11.93
C GLN A 299 -27.21 18.48 10.53
N ARG A 300 -26.19 17.79 10.00
CA ARG A 300 -25.73 17.99 8.62
C ARG A 300 -26.86 17.79 7.60
N GLN A 301 -27.70 16.79 7.80
CA GLN A 301 -28.85 16.56 6.92
C GLN A 301 -29.90 17.68 7.03
N GLN A 302 -30.15 18.19 8.24
CA GLN A 302 -31.03 19.33 8.47
C GLN A 302 -30.50 20.60 7.81
N ASP A 303 -29.20 20.89 7.94
CA ASP A 303 -28.56 22.04 7.29
C ASP A 303 -28.68 21.98 5.77
N LEU A 304 -28.47 20.80 5.18
CA LEU A 304 -28.69 20.57 3.75
C LEU A 304 -30.16 20.78 3.35
N ASN A 305 -31.11 20.40 4.19
CA ASN A 305 -32.52 20.62 3.93
C ASN A 305 -32.88 22.11 4.05
N VAL A 306 -32.39 22.81 5.07
CA VAL A 306 -32.61 24.25 5.29
C VAL A 306 -32.02 25.05 4.13
N THR A 307 -30.81 24.75 3.68
CA THR A 307 -30.19 25.43 2.53
C THR A 307 -31.01 25.21 1.24
N ARG A 308 -31.52 24.01 0.99
CA ARG A 308 -32.43 23.72 -0.14
C ARG A 308 -33.74 24.49 -0.04
N LEU A 309 -34.35 24.53 1.15
CA LEU A 309 -35.58 25.30 1.40
C LEU A 309 -35.36 26.80 1.19
N ASN A 310 -34.25 27.34 1.69
CA ASN A 310 -33.88 28.74 1.53
C ASN A 310 -33.65 29.11 0.06
N ALA A 311 -32.96 28.25 -0.70
CA ALA A 311 -32.78 28.46 -2.13
C ALA A 311 -34.12 28.50 -2.89
N ARG A 312 -35.05 27.59 -2.56
CA ARG A 312 -36.40 27.57 -3.12
C ARG A 312 -37.18 28.83 -2.71
N TRP A 313 -37.13 29.21 -1.45
CA TRP A 313 -37.80 30.39 -0.93
C TRP A 313 -37.30 31.68 -1.62
N LEU A 314 -35.98 31.85 -1.76
CA LEU A 314 -35.38 32.98 -2.48
C LEU A 314 -35.82 33.05 -3.94
N LYS A 315 -36.01 31.90 -4.60
CA LYS A 315 -36.55 31.86 -5.97
C LYS A 315 -38.00 32.35 -6.01
N CYS A 316 -38.86 31.79 -5.16
CA CYS A 316 -40.26 32.21 -5.06
C CYS A 316 -40.40 33.68 -4.66
N GLN A 317 -39.54 34.18 -3.78
CA GLN A 317 -39.53 35.58 -3.36
C GLN A 317 -39.19 36.52 -4.52
N ARG A 318 -38.17 36.18 -5.33
CA ARG A 318 -37.82 36.94 -6.54
C ARG A 318 -38.97 36.97 -7.55
N GLU A 319 -39.64 35.84 -7.77
CA GLU A 319 -40.81 35.76 -8.65
C GLU A 319 -41.96 36.64 -8.13
N ARG A 320 -42.21 36.65 -6.81
CA ARG A 320 -43.19 37.52 -6.16
C ARG A 320 -42.83 38.99 -6.34
N GLU A 321 -41.60 39.38 -6.07
CA GLU A 321 -41.12 40.76 -6.23
C GLU A 321 -41.22 41.24 -7.68
N GLN A 322 -40.93 40.39 -8.66
CA GLN A 322 -41.12 40.70 -10.07
C GLN A 322 -42.59 40.97 -10.40
N LYS A 323 -43.51 40.14 -9.90
CA LYS A 323 -44.97 40.37 -10.05
C LYS A 323 -45.40 41.68 -9.41
N VAL A 324 -44.96 41.97 -8.18
CA VAL A 324 -45.25 43.24 -7.49
C VAL A 324 -44.69 44.44 -8.26
N LYS A 325 -43.46 44.34 -8.81
CA LYS A 325 -42.87 45.38 -9.65
C LYS A 325 -43.70 45.63 -10.92
N LYS A 326 -44.23 44.58 -11.55
CA LYS A 326 -45.14 44.72 -12.71
C LYS A 326 -46.41 45.47 -12.33
N ILE A 327 -47.09 45.06 -11.25
CA ILE A 327 -48.30 45.71 -10.73
C ILE A 327 -48.03 47.19 -10.41
N ARG A 328 -46.91 47.52 -9.76
CA ARG A 328 -46.53 48.91 -9.47
C ARG A 328 -46.33 49.74 -10.74
N LYS A 329 -45.67 49.18 -11.76
CA LYS A 329 -45.48 49.87 -13.06
C LYS A 329 -46.82 50.12 -13.77
N GLU A 330 -47.71 49.12 -13.77
CA GLU A 330 -49.06 49.26 -14.34
C GLU A 330 -49.87 50.33 -13.60
N HIS A 331 -49.78 50.35 -12.27
CA HIS A 331 -50.43 51.37 -11.44
C HIS A 331 -49.91 52.79 -11.76
N ILE A 332 -48.58 52.99 -11.84
CA ILE A 332 -48.00 54.29 -12.21
C ILE A 332 -48.49 54.73 -13.60
N LYS A 333 -48.43 53.84 -14.60
CA LYS A 333 -48.94 54.13 -15.95
C LYS A 333 -50.41 54.56 -15.94
N LYS A 334 -51.25 53.87 -15.16
CA LYS A 334 -52.67 54.21 -15.04
C LYS A 334 -52.90 55.60 -14.44
N TYR A 335 -52.10 55.99 -13.45
CA TYR A 335 -52.14 57.34 -12.88
C TYR A 335 -51.65 58.41 -13.87
N GLU A 336 -50.59 58.13 -14.64
CA GLU A 336 -50.10 59.03 -15.70
C GLU A 336 -51.11 59.22 -16.85
N GLN A 337 -51.95 58.20 -17.12
CA GLN A 337 -52.95 58.24 -18.19
C GLN A 337 -54.23 59.00 -17.81
N TYR A 338 -54.50 59.17 -16.51
CA TYR A 338 -55.64 59.94 -16.00
C TYR A 338 -55.16 60.97 -14.96
N PRO A 339 -54.39 61.99 -15.38
CA PRO A 339 -54.07 63.10 -14.50
C PRO A 339 -55.36 63.86 -14.20
N THR A 340 -55.71 63.96 -12.93
CA THR A 340 -56.82 64.79 -12.42
C THR A 340 -56.61 66.26 -12.73
#